data_AF-A0A9E2I1E3-F1
#
_entry.id   AF-A0A9E2I1E3-F1
#
_cell.length_a   1.000
_cell.length_b   1.000
_cell.length_c   1.000
_cell.angle_alpha   90.00
_cell.angle_beta   90.00
_cell.angle_gamma   90.00
#
_symmetry.space_group_name_H-M   'P 1'
#
loop_
_entity.id
_entity.type
_entity.pdbx_description
1 polymer ?
#
loop_
_entity_poly.entity_id
_entity_poly.type
_entity_poly.pdbx_seq_one_letter_code
_entity_poly.pdbx_strand_id
1 'polypeptide(L)'
;MNRLDQKINEHFAGVVVRKDLVKTVKGNAIVPTYVLEYLLGQYCATSDEASIQSGIETIKEILRKHYVHRNEANLTKSIIRERGRHRVIDKISVALNEKSDAYEAVFPIWGSS
;
A
#
# COMPACT_ATOMS: atom_id res chain seq x y z
N MET A 1 -5.36 24.29 -6.25
CA MET A 1 -4.25 23.86 -7.13
C MET A 1 -3.75 25.07 -7.90
N ASN A 2 -2.44 25.30 -7.92
CA ASN A 2 -1.82 26.35 -8.72
C ASN A 2 -1.58 25.85 -10.16
N ARG A 3 -1.32 26.76 -11.09
CA ARG A 3 -1.03 26.50 -12.51
C ARG A 3 0.14 25.52 -12.71
N LEU A 4 1.10 25.53 -11.78
CA LEU A 4 2.23 24.59 -11.80
C LEU A 4 1.76 23.15 -11.51
N ASP A 5 0.86 22.96 -10.53
CA ASP A 5 0.32 21.64 -10.17
C ASP A 5 -0.47 21.03 -11.33
N GLN A 6 -1.21 21.86 -12.08
CA GLN A 6 -1.95 21.42 -13.26
C GLN A 6 -1.00 20.90 -14.35
N LYS A 7 0.02 21.68 -14.71
CA LYS A 7 1.03 21.26 -15.70
C LYS A 7 1.78 20.00 -15.28
N ILE A 8 2.10 19.89 -14.01
CA ILE A 8 2.80 18.71 -13.47
C ILE A 8 1.91 17.47 -13.59
N ASN A 9 0.63 17.56 -13.23
CA ASN A 9 -0.30 16.43 -13.40
C ASN A 9 -0.55 16.08 -14.87
N GLU A 10 -0.60 17.07 -15.77
CA GLU A 10 -0.76 16.85 -17.21
C GLU A 10 0.45 16.12 -17.83
N HIS A 11 1.67 16.47 -17.45
CA HIS A 11 2.89 15.92 -18.05
C HIS A 11 3.46 14.70 -17.30
N PHE A 12 3.12 14.51 -16.03
CA PHE A 12 3.67 13.47 -15.15
C PHE A 12 2.59 12.69 -14.39
N ALA A 13 1.45 12.44 -15.04
CA ALA A 13 0.39 11.62 -14.47
C ALA A 13 0.92 10.26 -13.97
N GLY A 14 0.56 9.89 -12.73
CA GLY A 14 0.99 8.64 -12.10
C GLY A 14 2.39 8.66 -11.47
N VAL A 15 3.18 9.71 -11.70
CA VAL A 15 4.49 9.94 -11.06
C VAL A 15 4.43 11.05 -10.00
N VAL A 16 3.32 11.77 -9.96
CA VAL A 16 3.07 12.89 -9.05
C VAL A 16 2.12 12.44 -7.97
N VAL A 17 2.51 12.68 -6.71
CA VAL A 17 1.71 12.31 -5.55
C VAL A 17 1.22 13.56 -4.83
N ARG A 18 -0.09 13.70 -4.72
CA ARG A 18 -0.77 14.73 -3.93
C ARG A 18 -0.54 14.48 -2.43
N LYS A 19 0.47 15.15 -1.85
CA LYS A 19 0.87 14.98 -0.42
C LYS A 19 -0.22 15.40 0.57
N ASP A 20 -1.11 16.29 0.16
CA ASP A 20 -2.32 16.66 0.89
C ASP A 20 -3.26 15.45 1.07
N LEU A 21 -3.49 14.67 0.00
CA LEU A 21 -4.35 13.48 0.06
C LEU A 21 -3.75 12.36 0.92
N VAL A 22 -2.42 12.25 0.96
CA VAL A 22 -1.73 11.28 1.83
C VAL A 22 -2.15 11.47 3.29
N LYS A 23 -2.27 12.72 3.76
CA LYS A 23 -2.71 13.02 5.14
C LYS A 23 -4.17 12.63 5.35
N THR A 24 -5.03 12.92 4.38
CA THR A 24 -6.47 12.59 4.41
C THR A 24 -6.71 11.07 4.49
N VAL A 25 -5.94 10.28 3.73
CA VAL A 25 -6.08 8.82 3.71
C VAL A 25 -5.45 8.17 4.95
N LYS A 26 -4.31 8.69 5.43
CA LYS A 26 -3.58 8.12 6.57
C LYS A 26 -4.44 8.07 7.83
N GLY A 27 -5.13 9.16 8.16
CA GLY A 27 -5.92 9.27 9.40
C GLY A 27 -5.13 8.76 10.61
N ASN A 28 -5.71 7.78 11.33
CA ASN A 28 -5.07 7.08 12.46
C ASN A 28 -4.44 5.73 12.08
N ALA A 29 -4.45 5.35 10.79
CA ALA A 29 -3.94 4.06 10.36
C ALA A 29 -2.42 4.00 10.47
N ILE A 30 -1.90 2.90 11.04
CA ILE A 30 -0.46 2.62 11.19
C ILE A 30 0.08 2.02 9.88
N VAL A 31 -0.16 2.72 8.76
CA VAL A 31 0.32 2.31 7.43
C VAL A 31 1.52 3.18 7.06
N PRO A 32 2.63 2.60 6.58
CA PRO A 32 3.78 3.38 6.13
C PRO A 32 3.42 4.34 5.01
N THR A 33 3.96 5.56 5.06
CA THR A 33 3.58 6.63 4.14
C THR A 33 3.88 6.30 2.67
N TYR A 34 4.97 5.59 2.39
CA TYR A 34 5.31 5.17 1.03
C TYR A 34 4.27 4.22 0.40
N VAL A 35 3.55 3.43 1.21
CA VAL A 35 2.46 2.57 0.71
C VAL A 35 1.27 3.42 0.26
N LEU A 36 0.92 4.44 1.07
CA LEU A 36 -0.16 5.37 0.72
C LEU A 36 0.17 6.16 -0.54
N GLU A 37 1.42 6.61 -0.66
CA GLU A 37 1.90 7.35 -1.84
C GLU A 37 1.84 6.49 -3.11
N TYR A 38 2.27 5.24 -3.03
CA TYR A 38 2.14 4.29 -4.13
C TYR A 38 0.68 4.08 -4.55
N LEU A 39 -0.22 3.84 -3.59
CA LEU A 39 -1.65 3.64 -3.88
C LEU A 39 -2.29 4.91 -4.45
N LEU A 40 -1.97 6.08 -3.92
CA LEU A 40 -2.45 7.37 -4.47
C LEU A 40 -1.93 7.62 -5.88
N GLY A 41 -0.67 7.28 -6.17
CA GLY A 41 -0.13 7.36 -7.53
C GLY A 41 -0.88 6.46 -8.53
N GLN A 42 -1.41 5.32 -8.08
CA GLN A 42 -2.17 4.41 -8.94
C GLN A 42 -3.64 4.80 -9.12
N TYR A 43 -4.31 5.25 -8.05
CA TYR A 43 -5.76 5.46 -8.04
C TYR A 43 -6.19 6.93 -8.07
N CYS A 44 -5.27 7.87 -7.85
CA CYS A 44 -5.55 9.32 -7.78
C CYS A 44 -4.60 10.13 -8.68
N ALA A 45 -4.17 9.56 -9.82
CA ALA A 45 -3.28 10.21 -10.78
C ALA A 45 -3.91 11.35 -11.60
N THR A 46 -5.20 11.62 -11.41
CA THR A 46 -5.96 12.62 -12.17
C THR A 46 -6.25 13.86 -11.34
N SER A 47 -6.63 14.96 -12.00
CA SER A 47 -7.04 16.20 -11.35
C SER A 47 -8.56 16.34 -11.17
N ASP A 48 -9.33 15.33 -11.59
CA ASP A 48 -10.79 15.31 -11.45
C ASP A 48 -11.18 14.90 -10.02
N GLU A 49 -11.87 15.79 -9.32
CA GLU A 49 -12.16 15.61 -7.90
C GLU A 49 -13.08 14.40 -7.63
N ALA A 50 -13.99 14.09 -8.55
CA ALA A 50 -14.87 12.92 -8.43
C ALA A 50 -14.08 11.61 -8.54
N SER A 51 -13.17 11.53 -9.51
CA SER A 51 -12.24 10.40 -9.69
C SER A 51 -11.31 10.24 -8.49
N ILE A 52 -10.80 11.34 -7.94
CA ILE A 52 -9.95 11.34 -6.75
C ILE A 52 -10.70 10.79 -5.54
N GLN A 53 -11.94 11.23 -5.32
CA GLN A 53 -12.75 10.75 -4.20
C GLN A 53 -13.05 9.25 -4.32
N SER A 54 -13.37 8.76 -5.52
CA SER A 54 -13.53 7.32 -5.80
C SER A 54 -12.22 6.55 -5.58
N GLY A 55 -11.09 7.11 -6.00
CA GLY A 55 -9.77 6.55 -5.77
C GLY A 55 -9.46 6.43 -4.27
N ILE A 56 -9.74 7.47 -3.48
CA ILE A 56 -9.57 7.45 -2.02
C ILE A 56 -10.40 6.34 -1.37
N GLU A 57 -11.66 6.17 -1.76
CA GLU A 57 -12.51 5.10 -1.22
C GLU A 57 -11.97 3.71 -1.58
N THR A 58 -11.53 3.54 -2.83
CA THR A 58 -10.86 2.32 -3.30
C THR A 58 -9.62 2.00 -2.47
N ILE A 59 -8.78 3.00 -2.19
CA ILE A 59 -7.57 2.84 -1.38
C ILE A 59 -7.91 2.41 0.04
N LYS A 60 -8.91 3.05 0.68
CA LYS A 60 -9.38 2.66 2.02
C LYS A 60 -9.86 1.21 2.05
N GLU A 61 -10.59 0.78 1.01
CA GLU A 61 -11.04 -0.61 0.91
C GLU A 61 -9.88 -1.59 0.72
N ILE A 62 -8.90 -1.25 -0.13
CA ILE A 62 -7.69 -2.05 -0.33
C ILE A 62 -6.93 -2.23 0.97
N LEU A 63 -6.69 -1.14 1.71
CA LEU A 63 -5.99 -1.19 2.99
C LEU A 63 -6.77 -2.04 3.99
N ARG A 64 -8.08 -1.82 4.14
CA ARG A 64 -8.92 -2.62 5.05
C ARG A 64 -8.89 -4.13 4.74
N LYS A 65 -8.83 -4.51 3.46
CA LYS A 65 -8.90 -5.91 3.03
C LYS A 65 -7.56 -6.63 3.02
N HIS A 66 -6.47 -5.91 2.74
CA HIS A 66 -5.18 -6.52 2.42
C HIS A 66 -4.05 -6.08 3.34
N TYR A 67 -4.16 -4.94 4.03
CA TYR A 67 -3.18 -4.56 5.04
C TYR A 67 -3.40 -5.41 6.27
N VAL A 68 -2.38 -6.16 6.66
CA VAL A 68 -2.55 -7.13 7.74
C VAL A 68 -1.91 -6.62 9.02
N HIS A 69 -2.70 -6.60 10.09
CA HIS A 69 -2.18 -6.28 11.41
C HIS A 69 -1.47 -7.49 12.03
N ARG A 70 -0.44 -7.24 12.85
CA ARG A 70 0.37 -8.32 13.46
C ARG A 70 -0.46 -9.32 14.27
N ASN A 71 -1.59 -8.91 14.83
CA ASN A 71 -2.52 -9.74 15.58
C ASN A 71 -3.47 -10.59 14.69
N GLU A 72 -3.47 -10.38 13.37
CA GLU A 72 -4.39 -11.03 12.43
C GLU A 72 -3.73 -12.18 11.64
N ALA A 73 -2.50 -12.57 11.99
CA ALA A 73 -1.74 -13.61 11.29
C ALA A 73 -2.52 -14.93 11.10
N ASN A 74 -3.19 -15.41 12.15
CA ASN A 74 -3.99 -16.64 12.08
C ASN A 74 -5.24 -16.49 11.21
N LEU A 75 -5.86 -15.31 11.24
CA LEU A 75 -7.02 -14.99 10.40
C LEU A 75 -6.62 -15.01 8.91
N THR A 76 -5.51 -14.38 8.55
CA THR A 76 -4.98 -14.41 7.18
C THR A 76 -4.64 -15.81 6.73
N LYS A 77 -4.02 -16.64 7.59
CA LYS A 77 -3.76 -18.05 7.29
C LYS A 77 -5.06 -18.83 7.03
N SER A 78 -6.12 -18.60 7.83
CA SER A 78 -7.43 -19.21 7.62
C SER A 78 -8.05 -18.79 6.28
N ILE A 79 -8.02 -17.50 5.96
CA ILE A 79 -8.55 -16.96 4.69
C ILE A 79 -7.82 -17.57 3.49
N ILE A 80 -6.49 -17.71 3.55
CA ILE A 80 -5.71 -18.35 2.49
C ILE A 80 -6.10 -19.82 2.35
N ARG A 81 -6.25 -20.54 3.46
CA ARG A 81 -6.66 -21.95 3.46
C ARG A 81 -8.04 -22.14 2.82
N GLU A 82 -9.01 -21.27 3.12
CA GLU A 82 -10.37 -21.36 2.59
C GLU A 82 -10.48 -20.90 1.13
N ARG A 83 -9.77 -19.84 0.75
CA ARG A 83 -9.91 -19.21 -0.58
C ARG A 83 -8.82 -19.63 -1.58
N GLY A 84 -7.83 -20.39 -1.15
CA GLY A 84 -6.65 -20.81 -1.92
C GLY A 84 -5.64 -19.68 -2.20
N ARG A 85 -6.09 -18.42 -2.31
CA ARG A 85 -5.23 -17.24 -2.51
C ARG A 85 -5.75 -16.02 -1.76
N HIS A 86 -4.83 -15.21 -1.26
CA HIS A 86 -5.14 -13.92 -0.64
C HIS A 86 -4.03 -12.92 -0.95
N ARG A 87 -4.39 -11.68 -1.28
CA ARG A 87 -3.43 -10.58 -1.46
C ARG A 87 -3.14 -9.95 -0.11
N VAL A 88 -1.87 -9.68 0.18
CA VAL A 88 -1.41 -9.13 1.46
C VAL A 88 -0.49 -7.94 1.20
N ILE A 89 -0.64 -6.89 2.00
CA ILE A 89 0.29 -5.78 2.13
C ILE A 89 0.99 -5.96 3.47
N ASP A 90 2.26 -6.35 3.43
CA ASP A 90 3.14 -6.50 4.59
C ASP A 90 4.55 -5.99 4.27
N LYS A 91 5.34 -5.67 5.29
CA LYS A 91 6.74 -5.27 5.16
C LYS A 91 7.62 -6.51 5.20
N ILE A 92 8.18 -6.91 4.06
CA ILE A 92 9.12 -8.04 3.98
C ILE A 92 10.54 -7.55 4.28
N SER A 93 11.29 -8.29 5.09
CA SER A 93 12.72 -8.04 5.32
C SER A 93 13.54 -9.13 4.61
N VAL A 94 14.55 -8.75 3.84
CA VAL A 94 15.41 -9.69 3.12
C VAL A 94 16.84 -9.48 3.58
N ALA A 95 17.55 -10.57 3.91
CA ALA A 95 18.95 -10.55 4.31
C ALA A 95 19.74 -11.62 3.56
N LEU A 96 21.03 -11.38 3.31
CA LEU A 96 21.92 -12.40 2.76
C LEU A 96 22.33 -13.36 3.88
N ASN A 97 22.03 -14.64 3.72
CA ASN A 97 22.59 -15.70 4.54
C ASN A 97 23.89 -16.19 3.90
N GLU A 98 25.01 -15.73 4.44
CA GLU A 98 26.35 -16.07 3.95
C GLU A 98 26.69 -17.57 4.08
N LYS A 99 26.00 -18.31 4.97
CA LYS A 99 26.24 -19.76 5.15
C LYS A 99 25.64 -20.59 4.03
N SER A 100 24.49 -20.16 3.50
CA SER A 100 23.77 -20.83 2.42
C SER A 100 23.96 -20.13 1.07
N ASP A 101 24.70 -19.02 1.04
CA ASP A 101 24.90 -18.14 -0.12
C ASP A 101 23.57 -17.76 -0.80
N ALA A 102 22.57 -17.44 0.02
CA ALA A 102 21.21 -17.18 -0.45
C ALA A 102 20.55 -16.01 0.28
N TYR A 103 19.66 -15.30 -0.40
CA TYR A 103 18.81 -14.28 0.23
C TYR A 103 17.62 -14.92 0.92
N GLU A 104 17.48 -14.68 2.21
CA GLU A 104 16.36 -15.16 3.02
C GLU A 104 15.39 -14.02 3.30
N ALA A 105 14.10 -14.26 3.02
CA ALA A 105 13.03 -13.31 3.24
C ALA A 105 12.24 -13.69 4.49
N VAL A 106 12.11 -12.74 5.42
CA VAL A 106 11.29 -12.87 6.62
C VAL A 106 10.03 -12.05 6.45
N PHE A 107 8.89 -12.72 6.64
CA PHE A 107 7.56 -12.12 6.71
C PHE A 107 7.22 -11.87 8.18
N PRO A 108 7.24 -10.63 8.68
CA PRO A 108 7.02 -10.33 10.09
C PRO A 108 5.71 -10.88 10.65
N ILE A 109 4.69 -10.98 9.82
CA ILE A 109 3.41 -11.56 10.23
C ILE A 109 3.47 -13.07 10.47
N TRP A 110 4.35 -13.81 9.80
CA TRP A 110 4.35 -15.28 9.87
C TRP A 110 5.41 -15.82 10.82
N GLY A 111 6.27 -14.94 11.34
CA GLY A 111 7.44 -15.30 12.13
C GLY A 111 8.56 -15.84 11.25
N SER A 112 9.80 -15.75 11.75
CA SER A 112 10.89 -16.54 11.19
C SER A 112 10.59 -18.01 11.47
N SER A 113 10.28 -18.76 10.42
CA SER A 113 10.29 -20.22 10.42
C SER A 113 11.68 -20.76 10.67
#